data_AF-A0A1S3CQE3-F1
#
_entry.id   AF-A0A1S3CQE3-F1
#
_cell.length_a   1.000
_cell.length_b   1.000
_cell.length_c   1.000
_cell.angle_alpha   90.00
_cell.angle_beta   90.00
_cell.angle_gamma   90.00
#
_symmetry.space_group_name_H-M   'P 1'
#
loop_
_entity.id
_entity.type
_entity.pdbx_description
1 polymer ?
#
loop_
_entity_poly.entity_id
_entity_poly.type
_entity_poly.pdbx_seq_one_letter_code
_entity_poly.pdbx_strand_id
1 'polypeptide(L)'
;IHDYEENSNKEIVDEESIIIDEADIQASLKLNNEQKVAYDMIIITINTNTYATFFIDGPGGTGKTFLYQALLATIRSKGMIALATATSGVAASILSGGRTAHSRFNIPLEANETSMCNIPKQSARAKLIRKAKLIIWDEAPIAKKYTIESVDRTLRDIMDCPHPFGGKVIVFGGDFVKCFKCFLKEQDNKQ
;
A
#
# COMPACT_ATOMS: atom_id res chain seq x y z
N ILE A 1 -20.84 16.20 16.37
CA ILE A 1 -19.37 16.42 16.48
C ILE A 1 -18.72 15.22 17.17
N HIS A 2 -19.27 14.73 18.28
CA HIS A 2 -18.84 13.48 18.94
C HIS A 2 -18.79 12.25 18.00
N ASP A 3 -19.86 11.96 17.24
CA ASP A 3 -19.92 10.80 16.33
C ASP A 3 -18.92 10.85 15.16
N TYR A 4 -18.49 12.05 14.76
CA TYR A 4 -17.53 12.23 13.67
C TYR A 4 -16.09 11.98 14.12
N GLU A 5 -15.75 12.33 15.36
CA GLU A 5 -14.43 12.05 15.92
C GLU A 5 -14.30 10.57 16.31
N GLU A 6 -15.34 9.97 16.90
CA GLU A 6 -15.39 8.55 17.25
C GLU A 6 -15.21 7.65 16.02
N ASN A 7 -15.94 7.90 14.93
CA ASN A 7 -15.79 7.11 13.71
C ASN A 7 -14.44 7.38 13.01
N SER A 8 -13.84 8.57 13.22
CA SER A 8 -12.52 8.89 12.69
C SER A 8 -11.38 8.17 13.37
N ASN A 9 -11.54 7.85 14.66
CA ASN A 9 -10.58 7.05 15.41
C ASN A 9 -10.78 5.56 15.15
N LYS A 10 -12.01 5.11 14.87
CA LYS A 10 -12.30 3.68 14.67
C LYS A 10 -11.44 3.03 13.58
N GLU A 11 -11.34 3.62 12.39
CA GLU A 11 -10.53 3.01 11.32
C GLU A 11 -9.03 2.94 11.64
N ILE A 12 -8.54 3.89 12.44
CA ILE A 12 -7.15 3.92 12.89
C ILE A 12 -6.94 2.86 13.98
N VAL A 13 -7.84 2.81 14.96
CA VAL A 13 -7.83 1.81 16.04
C VAL A 13 -7.94 0.40 15.46
N ASP A 14 -8.82 0.18 14.49
CA ASP A 14 -8.97 -1.10 13.79
C ASP A 14 -7.63 -1.53 13.18
N GLU A 15 -6.89 -0.62 12.54
CA GLU A 15 -5.60 -0.92 11.90
C GLU A 15 -4.45 -1.06 12.91
N GLU A 16 -4.46 -0.30 14.01
CA GLU A 16 -3.51 -0.42 15.13
C GLU A 16 -3.76 -1.70 15.96
N SER A 17 -4.99 -2.21 15.97
CA SER A 17 -5.39 -3.43 16.68
C SER A 17 -5.14 -4.73 15.92
N ILE A 18 -4.60 -4.65 14.70
CA ILE A 18 -4.29 -5.83 13.90
C ILE A 18 -3.27 -6.68 14.64
N ILE A 19 -3.69 -7.90 15.00
CA ILE A 19 -2.83 -8.90 15.63
C ILE A 19 -1.75 -9.27 14.62
N ILE A 20 -0.50 -9.09 15.05
CA ILE A 20 0.67 -9.46 14.27
C ILE A 20 1.03 -10.89 14.65
N ASP A 21 1.07 -11.79 13.68
CA ASP A 21 1.54 -13.15 13.91
C ASP A 21 3.04 -13.11 14.23
N GLU A 22 3.46 -13.77 15.31
CA GLU A 22 4.87 -13.91 15.67
C GLU A 22 5.67 -14.56 14.53
N ALA A 23 5.05 -15.49 13.78
CA ALA A 23 5.65 -16.10 12.61
C ALA A 23 5.99 -15.07 11.52
N ASP A 24 5.15 -14.04 11.33
CA ASP A 24 5.36 -12.98 10.34
C ASP A 24 6.48 -12.01 10.78
N ILE A 25 6.64 -11.79 12.09
CA ILE A 25 7.78 -11.01 12.61
C ILE A 25 9.10 -11.74 12.29
N GLN A 26 9.12 -13.06 12.50
CA GLN A 26 10.27 -13.90 12.18
C GLN A 26 10.44 -14.15 10.68
N ALA A 27 9.44 -13.85 9.84
CA ALA A 27 9.52 -14.01 8.40
C ALA A 27 10.67 -13.19 7.79
N SER A 28 10.97 -12.02 8.37
CA SER A 28 12.10 -11.17 7.97
C SER A 28 13.46 -11.87 8.05
N LEU A 29 13.62 -12.89 8.91
CA LEU A 29 14.84 -13.69 9.05
C LEU A 29 14.93 -14.84 8.04
N LYS A 30 13.81 -15.22 7.43
CA LYS A 30 13.71 -16.34 6.48
C LYS A 30 13.64 -15.88 5.02
N LEU A 31 13.77 -14.58 4.76
CA LEU A 31 13.82 -14.03 3.41
C LEU A 31 15.06 -14.55 2.69
N ASN A 32 14.89 -14.90 1.42
CA ASN A 32 16.04 -15.18 0.56
C ASN A 32 16.81 -13.86 0.27
N ASN A 33 18.00 -13.97 -0.33
CA ASN A 33 18.86 -12.80 -0.55
C ASN A 33 18.17 -11.69 -1.37
N GLU A 34 17.42 -12.03 -2.42
CA GLU A 34 16.75 -11.04 -3.27
C GLU A 34 15.61 -10.34 -2.53
N GLN A 35 14.77 -11.12 -1.84
CA GLN A 35 13.70 -10.59 -0.99
C GLN A 35 14.27 -9.72 0.14
N LYS A 36 15.41 -10.12 0.71
CA LYS A 36 16.08 -9.38 1.78
C LYS A 36 16.59 -8.03 1.31
N VAL A 37 17.17 -7.96 0.12
CA VAL A 37 17.59 -6.69 -0.51
C VAL A 37 16.39 -5.76 -0.69
N ALA A 38 15.28 -6.26 -1.27
CA ALA A 38 14.06 -5.46 -1.45
C ALA A 38 13.48 -5.00 -0.10
N TYR A 39 13.41 -5.92 0.87
CA TYR A 39 12.95 -5.64 2.22
C TYR A 39 13.77 -4.53 2.89
N ASP A 40 15.10 -4.64 2.87
CA ASP A 40 15.99 -3.68 3.54
C ASP A 40 15.87 -2.29 2.88
N MET A 41 15.82 -2.21 1.55
CA MET A 41 15.60 -0.94 0.84
C MET A 41 14.28 -0.26 1.24
N ILE A 42 13.18 -1.02 1.29
CA ILE A 42 11.86 -0.49 1.66
C ILE A 42 11.87 -0.02 3.12
N ILE A 43 12.42 -0.82 4.04
CA ILE A 43 12.49 -0.47 5.47
C ILE A 43 13.37 0.77 5.70
N ILE A 44 14.51 0.88 5.01
CA ILE A 44 15.37 2.07 5.08
C ILE A 44 14.59 3.30 4.62
N THR A 45 13.93 3.24 3.46
CA THR A 45 13.13 4.34 2.90
C THR A 45 12.07 4.83 3.89
N ILE A 46 11.37 3.89 4.53
CA ILE A 46 10.34 4.19 5.54
C ILE A 46 10.97 4.86 6.77
N ASN A 47 12.07 4.32 7.29
CA ASN A 47 12.73 4.85 8.49
C ASN A 47 13.35 6.22 8.25
N THR A 48 13.83 6.51 7.03
CA THR A 48 14.34 7.85 6.66
C THR A 48 13.23 8.85 6.35
N ASN A 49 11.96 8.46 6.45
CA ASN A 49 10.80 9.27 6.09
C ASN A 49 10.88 9.85 4.67
N THR A 50 11.46 9.08 3.74
CA THR A 50 11.47 9.40 2.32
C THR A 50 10.27 8.75 1.62
N TYR A 51 10.01 9.14 0.38
CA TYR A 51 8.98 8.53 -0.46
C TYR A 51 9.62 7.72 -1.58
N ALA A 52 8.98 6.63 -1.96
CA ALA A 52 9.38 5.82 -3.10
C ALA A 52 8.22 4.95 -3.57
N THR A 53 8.24 4.59 -4.85
CA THR A 53 7.35 3.57 -5.41
C THR A 53 8.19 2.38 -5.82
N PHE A 54 7.95 1.24 -5.18
CA PHE A 54 8.63 -0.02 -5.48
C PHE A 54 7.72 -0.93 -6.27
N PHE A 55 8.29 -1.68 -7.21
CA PHE A 55 7.61 -2.72 -7.96
C PHE A 55 8.28 -4.05 -7.66
N ILE A 56 7.52 -4.96 -7.05
CA ILE A 56 7.98 -6.32 -6.74
C ILE A 56 7.36 -7.25 -7.78
N ASP A 57 8.16 -7.59 -8.78
CA ASP A 57 7.83 -8.58 -9.79
C ASP A 57 8.37 -9.96 -9.42
N GLY A 58 7.66 -10.98 -9.86
CA GLY A 58 8.08 -12.36 -9.73
C GLY A 58 6.95 -13.29 -10.19
N PRO A 59 7.25 -14.43 -10.81
CA PRO A 59 6.24 -15.43 -11.13
C PRO A 59 5.42 -15.89 -9.91
N GLY A 60 4.28 -16.53 -10.15
CA GLY A 60 3.55 -17.24 -9.09
C GLY A 60 4.46 -18.22 -8.33
N GLY A 61 4.35 -18.28 -7.00
CA GLY A 61 5.15 -19.18 -6.17
C GLY A 61 6.52 -18.65 -5.71
N THR A 62 6.90 -17.41 -6.08
CA THR A 62 8.17 -16.77 -5.68
C THR A 62 8.20 -16.20 -4.26
N GLY A 63 7.15 -16.40 -3.46
CA GLY A 63 7.11 -15.89 -2.09
C GLY A 63 6.94 -14.38 -1.96
N LYS A 64 6.45 -13.66 -2.97
CA LYS A 64 6.14 -12.22 -2.88
C LYS A 64 5.24 -11.88 -1.68
N THR A 65 4.20 -12.68 -1.49
CA THR A 65 3.28 -12.53 -0.36
C THR A 65 3.99 -12.68 0.99
N PHE A 66 4.99 -13.56 1.07
CA PHE A 66 5.83 -13.75 2.26
C PHE A 66 6.65 -12.48 2.56
N LEU A 67 7.22 -11.85 1.53
CA LEU A 67 7.89 -10.55 1.66
C LEU A 67 6.91 -9.46 2.15
N TYR A 68 5.69 -9.40 1.60
CA TYR A 68 4.68 -8.43 2.04
C TYR A 68 4.29 -8.62 3.50
N GLN A 69 4.07 -9.86 3.94
CA GLN A 69 3.78 -10.18 5.33
C GLN A 69 4.91 -9.74 6.26
N ALA A 70 6.18 -10.02 5.90
CA ALA A 70 7.34 -9.57 6.66
C ALA A 70 7.42 -8.03 6.79
N LEU A 71 7.15 -7.30 5.71
CA LEU A 71 7.11 -5.83 5.72
C LEU A 71 5.98 -5.30 6.61
N LEU A 72 4.76 -5.82 6.43
CA LEU A 72 3.59 -5.43 7.22
C LEU A 72 3.83 -5.66 8.71
N ALA A 73 4.29 -6.85 9.08
CA ALA A 73 4.55 -7.23 10.46
C ALA A 73 5.63 -6.34 11.10
N THR A 74 6.71 -6.05 10.38
CA THR A 74 7.81 -5.21 10.89
C THR A 74 7.38 -3.77 11.14
N ILE A 75 6.53 -3.22 10.29
CA ILE A 75 6.08 -1.82 10.45
C ILE A 75 5.03 -1.74 11.55
N ARG A 76 4.07 -2.67 11.57
CA ARG A 76 3.04 -2.73 12.60
C ARG A 76 3.61 -3.03 13.99
N SER A 77 4.67 -3.85 14.09
CA SER A 77 5.30 -4.15 15.39
C SER A 77 6.00 -2.94 16.01
N LYS A 78 6.33 -1.93 15.20
CA LYS A 78 6.83 -0.62 15.63
C LYS A 78 5.70 0.37 15.97
N GLY A 79 4.44 -0.07 15.98
CA GLY A 79 3.28 0.79 16.22
C GLY A 79 2.97 1.75 15.06
N MET A 80 3.49 1.48 13.86
CA MET A 80 3.23 2.29 12.67
C MET A 80 2.13 1.67 11.82
N ILE A 81 1.40 2.51 11.08
CA ILE A 81 0.33 2.08 10.20
C ILE A 81 0.88 1.63 8.84
N ALA A 82 0.60 0.39 8.45
CA ALA A 82 0.87 -0.17 7.14
C ALA A 82 -0.42 -0.71 6.51
N LEU A 83 -0.79 -0.21 5.34
CA LEU A 83 -2.03 -0.58 4.67
C LEU A 83 -1.77 -1.72 3.67
N ALA A 84 -2.42 -2.85 3.90
CA ALA A 84 -2.42 -3.96 2.96
C ALA A 84 -3.61 -3.84 2.01
N THR A 85 -3.34 -3.78 0.71
CA THR A 85 -4.36 -3.78 -0.34
C THR A 85 -4.06 -4.78 -1.45
N ALA A 86 -5.10 -5.23 -2.13
CA ALA A 86 -4.98 -6.04 -3.33
C ALA A 86 -6.10 -5.74 -4.34
N THR A 87 -5.94 -6.12 -5.60
CA THR A 87 -6.99 -5.95 -6.61
C THR A 87 -8.16 -6.92 -6.38
N SER A 88 -7.90 -8.20 -6.09
CA SER A 88 -8.94 -9.19 -5.76
C SER A 88 -9.19 -9.35 -4.26
N GLY A 89 -10.41 -9.77 -3.90
CA GLY A 89 -10.76 -10.08 -2.50
C GLY A 89 -9.99 -11.28 -1.94
N VAL A 90 -9.70 -12.27 -2.79
CA VAL A 90 -8.93 -13.46 -2.40
C VAL A 90 -7.50 -13.07 -2.05
N ALA A 91 -6.80 -12.32 -2.90
CA ALA A 91 -5.46 -11.83 -2.59
C ALA A 91 -5.44 -10.94 -1.33
N ALA A 92 -6.45 -10.07 -1.18
CA ALA A 92 -6.56 -9.22 0.01
C ALA A 92 -6.70 -10.05 1.29
N SER A 93 -7.47 -11.13 1.29
CA SER A 93 -7.68 -11.98 2.49
C SER A 93 -6.42 -12.70 2.98
N ILE A 94 -5.41 -12.86 2.13
CA ILE A 94 -4.13 -13.51 2.48
C ILE A 94 -3.19 -12.54 3.23
N LEU A 95 -3.36 -11.23 3.01
CA LEU A 95 -2.58 -10.21 3.70
C LEU A 95 -3.23 -9.88 5.05
N SER A 96 -2.42 -9.76 6.11
CA SER A 96 -2.92 -9.37 7.42
C SER A 96 -3.56 -7.97 7.37
N GLY A 97 -4.84 -7.88 7.77
CA GLY A 97 -5.64 -6.66 7.64
C GLY A 97 -5.89 -6.20 6.19
N GLY A 98 -5.72 -7.09 5.21
CA GLY A 98 -5.88 -6.79 3.81
C GLY A 98 -7.31 -6.41 3.43
N ARG A 99 -7.43 -5.43 2.53
CA ARG A 99 -8.70 -5.03 1.91
C ARG A 99 -8.52 -4.88 0.41
N THR A 100 -9.58 -4.98 -0.38
CA THR A 100 -9.46 -4.67 -1.80
C THR A 100 -9.11 -3.19 -1.99
N ALA A 101 -8.31 -2.85 -3.00
CA ALA A 101 -7.96 -1.46 -3.30
C ALA A 101 -9.21 -0.61 -3.55
N HIS A 102 -10.21 -1.19 -4.23
CA HIS A 102 -11.50 -0.56 -4.44
C HIS A 102 -12.19 -0.17 -3.12
N SER A 103 -12.24 -1.10 -2.15
CA SER A 103 -12.85 -0.84 -0.85
C SER A 103 -11.99 0.03 0.06
N ARG A 104 -10.64 0.01 -0.04
CA ARG A 104 -9.72 0.81 0.78
C ARG A 104 -9.58 2.25 0.29
N PHE A 105 -9.66 2.49 -1.01
CA PHE A 105 -9.58 3.83 -1.58
C PHE A 105 -10.92 4.40 -2.04
N ASN A 106 -12.02 3.66 -2.01
CA ASN A 106 -13.32 4.11 -2.53
C ASN A 106 -13.22 4.55 -4.00
N ILE A 107 -12.62 3.66 -4.78
CA ILE A 107 -12.34 3.87 -6.20
C ILE A 107 -13.68 3.89 -6.96
N PRO A 108 -13.90 4.83 -7.90
CA PRO A 108 -15.09 4.80 -8.74
C PRO A 108 -15.08 3.59 -9.68
N LEU A 109 -16.25 2.98 -9.91
CA LEU A 109 -16.41 1.83 -10.80
C LEU A 109 -16.02 2.16 -12.25
N GLU A 110 -16.31 3.39 -12.68
CA GLU A 110 -15.95 3.93 -14.00
C GLU A 110 -14.91 5.04 -13.85
N ALA A 111 -13.65 4.64 -13.69
CA ALA A 111 -12.53 5.59 -13.63
C ALA A 111 -12.13 6.06 -15.05
N ASN A 112 -12.02 7.37 -15.20
CA ASN A 112 -11.51 8.07 -16.38
C ASN A 112 -10.25 8.91 -16.04
N GLU A 113 -9.74 9.66 -17.02
CA GLU A 113 -8.51 10.46 -16.90
C GLU A 113 -8.55 11.50 -15.78
N THR A 114 -9.72 12.01 -15.40
CA THR A 114 -9.89 13.05 -14.38
C THR A 114 -10.47 12.53 -13.08
N SER A 115 -10.74 11.22 -13.00
CA SER A 115 -11.39 10.62 -11.84
C SER A 115 -10.55 10.76 -10.58
N MET A 116 -11.20 11.02 -9.47
CA MET A 116 -10.63 10.93 -8.14
C MET A 116 -11.40 9.88 -7.35
N CYS A 117 -10.76 9.30 -6.36
CA CYS A 117 -11.46 8.43 -5.44
C CYS A 117 -12.36 9.27 -4.54
N ASN A 118 -13.51 8.70 -4.15
CA ASN A 118 -14.50 9.41 -3.36
C ASN A 118 -14.12 9.38 -1.86
N ILE A 119 -13.00 10.03 -1.52
CA ILE A 119 -12.50 10.19 -0.15
C ILE A 119 -12.41 11.68 0.17
N PRO A 120 -13.33 12.22 0.99
CA PRO A 120 -13.22 13.59 1.46
C PRO A 120 -11.95 13.80 2.27
N LYS A 121 -11.24 14.93 2.07
CA LYS A 121 -9.97 15.27 2.74
C LYS A 121 -10.06 15.28 4.28
N GLN A 122 -11.25 15.48 4.84
CA GLN A 122 -11.50 15.50 6.29
C GLN A 122 -12.03 14.16 6.85
N SER A 123 -12.22 13.14 6.00
CA SER A 123 -12.76 11.84 6.40
C SER A 123 -11.81 11.03 7.29
N ALA A 124 -12.37 10.05 8.02
CA ALA A 124 -11.61 9.03 8.76
C ALA A 124 -10.51 8.38 7.90
N ARG A 125 -10.90 7.98 6.68
CA ARG A 125 -10.02 7.33 5.70
C ARG A 125 -8.87 8.22 5.28
N ALA A 126 -9.12 9.51 5.07
CA ALA A 126 -8.06 10.47 4.77
C ALA A 126 -7.08 10.60 5.96
N LYS A 127 -7.58 10.61 7.21
CA LYS A 127 -6.72 10.61 8.40
C LYS A 127 -5.88 9.32 8.51
N LEU A 128 -6.48 8.15 8.23
CA LEU A 128 -5.78 6.87 8.20
C LEU A 128 -4.65 6.87 7.15
N ILE A 129 -4.97 7.29 5.92
CA ILE A 129 -4.00 7.42 4.82
C ILE A 129 -2.86 8.38 5.20
N ARG A 130 -3.16 9.50 5.88
CA ARG A 130 -2.13 10.43 6.36
C ARG A 130 -1.17 9.77 7.34
N LYS A 131 -1.67 8.95 8.26
CA LYS A 131 -0.84 8.24 9.24
C LYS A 131 -0.07 7.04 8.65
N ALA A 132 -0.57 6.44 7.56
CA ALA A 132 0.06 5.29 6.92
C ALA A 132 1.49 5.60 6.46
N LYS A 133 2.44 4.73 6.81
CA LYS A 133 3.85 4.81 6.40
C LYS A 133 4.15 3.95 5.17
N LEU A 134 3.42 2.85 5.02
CA LEU A 134 3.52 1.94 3.88
C LEU A 134 2.12 1.64 3.35
N ILE A 135 2.01 1.54 2.02
CA ILE A 135 0.85 0.99 1.34
C ILE A 135 1.35 -0.10 0.39
N ILE A 136 0.93 -1.33 0.61
CA ILE A 136 1.15 -2.45 -0.32
C ILE A 136 -0.09 -2.63 -1.17
N TRP A 137 0.09 -2.82 -2.47
CA TRP A 137 -0.97 -3.17 -3.42
C TRP A 137 -0.56 -4.39 -4.23
N ASP A 138 -1.10 -5.56 -3.86
CA ASP A 138 -0.88 -6.82 -4.57
C ASP A 138 -1.84 -6.98 -5.77
N GLU A 139 -1.40 -7.72 -6.78
CA GLU A 139 -2.07 -7.83 -8.08
C GLU A 139 -2.33 -6.46 -8.75
N ALA A 140 -1.46 -5.48 -8.50
CA ALA A 140 -1.55 -4.15 -9.09
C ALA A 140 -1.56 -4.14 -10.63
N PRO A 141 -0.83 -5.03 -11.34
CA PRO A 141 -0.88 -5.09 -12.81
C PRO A 141 -2.26 -5.41 -13.39
N ILE A 142 -3.15 -6.02 -12.59
CA ILE A 142 -4.53 -6.34 -12.99
C ILE A 142 -5.41 -5.07 -12.94
N ALA A 143 -5.03 -4.06 -12.16
CA ALA A 143 -5.78 -2.82 -12.06
C ALA A 143 -5.69 -2.00 -13.36
N LYS A 144 -6.80 -1.34 -13.71
CA LYS A 144 -6.81 -0.42 -14.86
C LYS A 144 -5.88 0.76 -14.59
N LYS A 145 -5.23 1.28 -15.65
CA LYS A 145 -4.36 2.47 -15.55
C LYS A 145 -5.04 3.63 -14.82
N TYR A 146 -6.26 3.99 -15.22
CA TYR A 146 -7.01 5.09 -14.59
C TYR A 146 -7.35 4.84 -13.12
N THR A 147 -7.43 3.58 -12.68
CA THR A 147 -7.62 3.23 -11.27
C THR A 147 -6.40 3.62 -10.44
N ILE A 148 -5.19 3.28 -10.91
CA ILE A 148 -3.94 3.64 -10.23
C ILE A 148 -3.76 5.16 -10.21
N GLU A 149 -4.00 5.83 -11.34
CA GLU A 149 -3.89 7.29 -11.43
C GLU A 149 -4.92 8.03 -10.57
N SER A 150 -6.14 7.51 -10.44
CA SER A 150 -7.15 8.09 -9.55
C SER A 150 -6.72 8.01 -8.08
N VAL A 151 -6.11 6.90 -7.67
CA VAL A 151 -5.55 6.75 -6.33
C VAL A 151 -4.39 7.72 -6.11
N ASP A 152 -3.46 7.82 -7.07
CA ASP A 152 -2.34 8.77 -7.02
C ASP A 152 -2.83 10.23 -6.85
N ARG A 153 -3.76 10.69 -7.71
CA ARG A 153 -4.37 12.03 -7.60
C ARG A 153 -5.01 12.26 -6.24
N THR A 154 -5.74 11.27 -5.73
CA THR A 154 -6.42 11.37 -4.43
C THR A 154 -5.42 11.45 -3.28
N LEU A 155 -4.36 10.65 -3.31
CA LEU A 155 -3.32 10.69 -2.27
C LEU A 155 -2.57 12.02 -2.29
N ARG A 156 -2.27 12.58 -3.46
CA ARG A 156 -1.68 13.92 -3.60
C ARG A 156 -2.57 15.00 -2.98
N ASP A 157 -3.88 14.94 -3.22
CA ASP A 157 -4.84 15.88 -2.63
C ASP A 157 -4.96 15.73 -1.11
N ILE A 158 -5.07 14.50 -0.60
CA ILE A 158 -5.19 14.21 0.84
C ILE A 158 -3.96 14.68 1.62
N MET A 159 -2.78 14.45 1.05
CA MET A 159 -1.47 14.76 1.63
C MET A 159 -1.01 16.19 1.37
N ASP A 160 -1.68 16.92 0.47
CA ASP A 160 -1.28 18.26 0.01
C ASP A 160 0.17 18.27 -0.53
N CYS A 161 0.49 17.23 -1.31
CA CYS A 161 1.86 16.92 -1.71
C CYS A 161 1.89 16.54 -3.21
N PRO A 162 2.65 17.25 -4.06
CA PRO A 162 2.63 17.01 -5.51
C PRO A 162 3.41 15.76 -5.92
N HIS A 163 4.23 15.20 -5.02
CA HIS A 163 5.01 13.98 -5.26
C HIS A 163 4.10 12.77 -5.52
N PRO A 164 4.58 11.76 -6.25
CA PRO A 164 3.82 10.53 -6.50
C PRO A 164 3.22 9.96 -5.21
N PHE A 165 1.95 9.58 -5.28
CA PHE A 165 1.13 9.04 -4.21
C PHE A 165 1.15 9.89 -2.92
N GLY A 166 1.27 11.22 -3.07
CA GLY A 166 1.30 12.15 -1.94
C GLY A 166 2.54 12.00 -1.06
N GLY A 167 3.66 11.50 -1.61
CA GLY A 167 4.89 11.28 -0.86
C GLY A 167 4.84 10.08 0.09
N LYS A 168 4.01 9.07 -0.23
CA LYS A 168 3.98 7.80 0.51
C LYS A 168 4.95 6.78 -0.06
N VAL A 169 5.33 5.81 0.77
CA VAL A 169 6.00 4.60 0.29
C VAL A 169 4.93 3.64 -0.21
N ILE A 170 4.96 3.36 -1.51
CA ILE A 170 4.04 2.42 -2.17
C ILE A 170 4.84 1.20 -2.63
N VAL A 171 4.31 0.00 -2.40
CA VAL A 171 4.86 -1.25 -2.93
C VAL A 171 3.79 -1.90 -3.79
N PHE A 172 4.01 -1.90 -5.10
CA PHE A 172 3.17 -2.62 -6.06
C PHE A 172 3.68 -4.03 -6.24
N GLY A 173 2.80 -4.99 -6.02
CA GLY A 173 3.05 -6.41 -6.18
C GLY A 173 2.29 -7.00 -7.35
N GLY A 174 2.91 -7.94 -8.06
CA GLY A 174 2.20 -8.71 -9.07
C GLY A 174 3.10 -9.63 -9.89
N ASP A 175 2.48 -10.30 -10.83
CA ASP A 175 3.16 -11.02 -11.90
C ASP A 175 3.04 -10.17 -13.17
N PHE A 176 4.08 -9.38 -13.46
CA PHE A 176 4.05 -8.43 -14.57
C PHE A 176 4.25 -9.13 -15.92
N VAL A 177 4.79 -10.35 -15.91
CA VAL A 177 4.95 -11.21 -17.11
C VAL A 177 3.59 -11.59 -17.69
N LYS A 178 2.58 -11.84 -16.83
CA LYS A 178 1.19 -12.05 -17.28
C LYS A 178 0.52 -10.76 -17.79
N CYS A 179 1.09 -9.59 -17.51
CA CYS A 179 0.55 -8.27 -17.83
C CYS A 179 1.39 -7.54 -18.90
N PHE A 180 1.74 -8.20 -20.00
CA PHE A 180 2.55 -7.68 -21.12
C PHE A 180 1.91 -6.49 -21.92
N LYS A 181 1.24 -5.53 -21.25
CA LYS A 181 0.67 -4.34 -21.88
C LYS A 181 0.74 -3.02 -21.12
N CYS A 182 1.41 -2.90 -19.97
CA CYS A 182 1.50 -1.61 -19.27
C CYS A 182 2.93 -1.28 -18.83
N PHE A 183 3.46 -0.19 -19.39
CA PHE A 183 4.77 0.40 -19.14
C PHE A 183 5.01 0.76 -17.65
N LEU A 184 6.22 0.50 -17.16
CA LEU A 184 6.77 1.09 -15.94
C LEU A 184 7.63 2.30 -16.30
N LYS A 185 7.42 3.41 -15.60
CA LYS A 185 8.36 4.54 -15.54
C LYS A 185 9.03 4.51 -14.17
N GLU A 186 10.35 4.40 -14.15
CA GLU A 186 11.16 4.87 -13.02
C GLU A 186 11.02 6.40 -12.94
N GLN A 187 10.65 6.90 -11.77
CA GLN A 187 10.86 8.30 -11.42
C GLN A 187 12.07 8.31 -10.48
N ASP A 188 13.25 8.41 -11.08
CA ASP A 188 14.47 8.71 -10.35
C ASP A 188 14.30 10.06 -9.66
N ASN A 189 14.49 10.07 -8.34
CA ASN A 189 14.75 11.28 -7.57
C ASN A 189 16.05 11.91 -8.07
N LYS A 190 15.96 12.89 -8.97
CA LYS A 190 17.04 13.86 -9.19
C LYS A 190 16.75 15.11 -8.36
N GLN A 191 17.67 15.37 -7.44
CA GLN A 191 17.84 16.62 -6.70
C GLN A 191 17.84 17.84 -7.61
#